data_AF-A0A2N0ZYD9-F1
#
_entry.id   AF-A0A2N0ZYD9-F1
#
_cell.length_a   1.000
_cell.length_b   1.000
_cell.length_c   1.000
_cell.angle_alpha   90.00
_cell.angle_beta   90.00
_cell.angle_gamma   90.00
#
_symmetry.space_group_name_H-M   'P 1'
#
loop_
_entity.id
_entity.type
_entity.pdbx_description
1 polymer ?
#
loop_
_entity_poly.entity_id
_entity_poly.type
_entity_poly.pdbx_seq_one_letter_code
_entity_poly.pdbx_strand_id
1 'polypeptide(L)'
;MTTLTVNCIKSSIAHKVAEALNLPVLAITADMDKDDISELLREQVEAQSVHYEVIYNHEAIEIVYGEIGNTYDAECLDFTGITSSRDAVMIEAQGIVDAVLYEAISETIEEIAERFTEICATANGLGYSGKMSASTGDNYGWNSHAYETEEGTCVHLNLEGENLTAVVGGINSLYLSACFT
;
A
#
# COMPACT_ATOMS: atom_id res chain seq x y z
N MET A 1 -20.75 6.79 18.68
CA MET A 1 -20.99 5.64 17.79
C MET A 1 -20.41 6.04 16.46
N THR A 2 -19.32 5.42 16.04
CA THR A 2 -18.63 5.74 14.79
C THR A 2 -19.05 4.68 13.79
N THR A 3 -19.80 5.06 12.76
CA THR A 3 -20.21 4.14 11.70
C THR A 3 -18.98 3.69 10.94
N LEU A 4 -18.76 2.38 10.84
CA LEU A 4 -17.70 1.83 9.99
C LEU A 4 -18.12 2.04 8.52
N THR A 5 -17.29 2.74 7.76
CA THR A 5 -17.53 2.96 6.32
C THR A 5 -16.45 2.26 5.51
N VAL A 6 -16.73 1.96 4.23
CA VAL A 6 -15.73 1.44 3.28
C VAL A 6 -14.47 2.31 3.32
N ASN A 7 -14.61 3.63 3.34
CA ASN A 7 -13.49 4.58 3.38
C ASN A 7 -12.64 4.46 4.66
N CYS A 8 -13.25 4.16 5.82
CA CYS A 8 -12.52 3.94 7.06
C CYS A 8 -11.66 2.68 6.99
N ILE A 9 -12.20 1.61 6.41
CA ILE A 9 -11.47 0.36 6.17
C ILE A 9 -10.33 0.60 5.17
N LYS A 10 -10.62 1.18 3.99
CA LYS A 10 -9.61 1.49 2.96
C LYS A 10 -8.47 2.36 3.50
N SER A 11 -8.77 3.42 4.26
CA SER A 11 -7.74 4.29 4.87
C SER A 11 -6.87 3.56 5.88
N SER A 12 -7.46 2.67 6.69
CA SER A 12 -6.72 1.88 7.68
C SER A 12 -5.82 0.84 6.99
N ILE A 13 -6.28 0.28 5.87
CA ILE A 13 -5.52 -0.68 5.06
C ILE A 13 -4.32 0.00 4.40
N ALA A 14 -4.50 1.17 3.79
CA ALA A 14 -3.41 1.90 3.18
C ALA A 14 -2.25 2.13 4.17
N HIS A 15 -2.58 2.46 5.43
CA HIS A 15 -1.57 2.59 6.48
C HIS A 15 -0.89 1.26 6.83
N LYS A 16 -1.66 0.17 7.02
CA LYS A 16 -1.11 -1.17 7.31
C LYS A 16 -0.24 -1.71 6.17
N VAL A 17 -0.61 -1.45 4.92
CA VAL A 17 0.18 -1.78 3.74
C VAL A 17 1.50 -1.01 3.76
N ALA A 18 1.47 0.31 4.00
CA ALA A 18 2.69 1.11 4.12
C ALA A 18 3.60 0.62 5.26
N GLU A 19 3.04 0.22 6.41
CA GLU A 19 3.80 -0.40 7.51
C GLU A 19 4.42 -1.74 7.11
N ALA A 20 3.66 -2.62 6.43
CA ALA A 20 4.15 -3.91 5.96
C ALA A 20 5.29 -3.80 4.94
N LEU A 21 5.26 -2.73 4.14
CA LEU A 21 6.27 -2.40 3.13
C LEU A 21 7.50 -1.67 3.72
N ASN A 22 7.47 -1.24 4.98
CA ASN A 22 8.61 -0.56 5.64
C ASN A 22 9.76 -1.49 6.06
N LEU A 23 9.77 -2.74 5.60
CA LEU A 23 10.81 -3.71 5.92
C LEU A 23 11.98 -3.60 4.93
N PRO A 24 13.24 -3.80 5.38
CA PRO A 24 14.45 -3.49 4.62
C PRO A 24 14.76 -4.46 3.45
N VAL A 25 13.74 -5.09 2.85
CA VAL A 25 13.90 -6.24 1.93
C VAL A 25 13.36 -5.98 0.52
N LEU A 26 12.66 -4.86 0.26
CA LEU A 26 12.19 -4.55 -1.10
C LEU A 26 13.37 -4.18 -2.01
N ALA A 27 13.83 -5.16 -2.79
CA ALA A 27 14.91 -5.01 -3.74
C ALA A 27 14.39 -4.50 -5.09
N ILE A 28 13.78 -3.31 -5.09
CA ILE A 28 13.30 -2.67 -6.32
C ILE A 28 14.51 -2.17 -7.12
N THR A 29 14.61 -2.55 -8.38
CA THR A 29 15.61 -2.01 -9.30
C THR A 29 14.95 -1.07 -10.30
N ALA A 30 15.69 -0.07 -10.77
CA ALA A 30 15.12 0.96 -11.63
C ALA A 30 14.60 0.41 -12.98
N ASP A 31 15.03 -0.78 -13.41
CA ASP A 31 14.60 -1.45 -14.64
C ASP A 31 13.35 -2.33 -14.49
N MET A 32 12.80 -2.48 -13.29
CA MET A 32 11.57 -3.24 -13.07
C MET A 32 10.37 -2.55 -13.70
N ASP A 33 9.46 -3.33 -14.27
CA ASP A 33 8.17 -2.82 -14.73
C ASP A 33 7.12 -2.82 -13.61
N LYS A 34 5.93 -2.28 -13.93
CA LYS A 34 4.85 -2.16 -12.95
C LYS A 34 4.38 -3.52 -12.44
N ASP A 35 4.32 -4.54 -13.31
CA ASP A 35 3.81 -5.86 -12.95
C ASP A 35 4.78 -6.54 -11.97
N ASP A 36 6.09 -6.46 -12.23
CA ASP A 36 7.12 -6.98 -11.33
C ASP A 36 7.09 -6.27 -9.96
N ILE A 37 6.91 -4.94 -9.95
CA ILE A 37 6.80 -4.17 -8.71
C ILE A 37 5.52 -4.56 -7.95
N SER A 38 4.37 -4.66 -8.63
CA SER A 38 3.10 -5.09 -8.03
C SER A 38 3.20 -6.47 -7.40
N GLU A 39 3.86 -7.43 -8.06
CA GLU A 39 4.09 -8.78 -7.52
C GLU A 39 4.95 -8.75 -6.26
N LEU A 40 6.08 -8.02 -6.27
CA LEU A 40 6.93 -7.86 -5.09
C LEU A 40 6.19 -7.23 -3.89
N LEU A 41 5.40 -6.19 -4.15
CA LEU A 41 4.62 -5.52 -3.11
C LEU A 41 3.55 -6.48 -2.55
N ARG A 42 2.91 -7.28 -3.39
CA ARG A 42 1.90 -8.27 -2.98
C ARG A 42 2.50 -9.36 -2.11
N GLU A 43 3.62 -9.97 -2.51
CA GLU A 43 4.32 -10.98 -1.71
C GLU A 43 4.68 -10.43 -0.32
N GLN A 44 5.15 -9.18 -0.27
CA GLN A 44 5.54 -8.54 0.97
C GLN A 44 4.35 -8.25 1.90
N VAL A 45 3.24 -7.76 1.35
CA VAL A 45 2.01 -7.50 2.13
C VAL A 45 1.39 -8.81 2.64
N GLU A 46 1.33 -9.85 1.81
CA GLU A 46 0.83 -11.17 2.19
C GLU A 46 1.66 -11.80 3.32
N ALA A 47 2.99 -11.65 3.27
CA ALA A 47 3.89 -12.13 4.33
C ALA A 47 3.65 -11.48 5.70
N GLN A 48 3.09 -10.27 5.74
CA GLN A 48 2.81 -9.53 6.98
C GLN A 48 1.42 -9.81 7.55
N SER A 49 0.60 -10.65 6.88
CA SER A 49 -0.74 -11.02 7.35
C SER A 49 -1.60 -9.80 7.69
N VAL A 50 -1.68 -8.82 6.80
CA VAL A 50 -2.57 -7.66 6.97
C VAL A 50 -4.01 -8.18 7.07
N HIS A 51 -4.64 -8.06 8.25
CA HIS A 51 -6.00 -8.52 8.50
C HIS A 51 -6.80 -7.50 9.32
N TYR A 52 -8.13 -7.61 9.22
CA TYR A 52 -9.11 -6.93 10.08
C TYR A 52 -10.07 -7.98 10.60
N GLU A 53 -10.23 -8.08 11.92
CA GLU A 53 -11.10 -9.06 12.56
C GLU A 53 -12.37 -8.37 13.07
N VAL A 54 -13.55 -8.92 12.73
CA VAL A 54 -14.84 -8.50 13.24
C VAL A 54 -15.09 -9.15 14.60
N ILE A 55 -14.94 -8.38 15.68
CA ILE A 55 -14.99 -8.92 17.05
C ILE A 55 -16.36 -8.67 17.71
N TYR A 56 -17.05 -7.59 17.34
CA TYR A 56 -18.27 -7.16 18.01
C TYR A 56 -19.54 -7.43 17.18
N ASN A 57 -20.59 -7.95 17.83
CA ASN A 57 -21.84 -8.26 17.12
C ASN A 57 -22.52 -7.04 16.48
N HIS A 58 -22.42 -5.88 17.11
CA HIS A 58 -23.06 -4.68 16.58
C HIS A 58 -22.37 -4.24 15.29
N GLU A 59 -21.05 -4.33 15.25
CA GLU A 59 -20.24 -4.11 14.05
C GLU A 59 -20.59 -5.11 12.95
N ALA A 60 -20.72 -6.40 13.28
CA ALA A 60 -21.14 -7.41 12.32
C ALA A 60 -22.51 -7.11 11.69
N ILE A 61 -23.48 -6.68 12.49
CA ILE A 61 -24.80 -6.25 12.00
C ILE A 61 -24.68 -5.00 11.11
N GLU A 62 -23.87 -4.02 11.52
CA GLU A 62 -23.64 -2.81 10.73
C GLU A 62 -22.95 -3.10 9.40
N ILE A 63 -22.04 -4.09 9.34
CA ILE A 63 -21.38 -4.49 8.10
C ILE A 63 -22.38 -5.18 7.16
N VAL A 64 -23.07 -6.22 7.65
CA VAL A 64 -24.00 -7.03 6.83
C VAL A 64 -25.18 -6.22 6.32
N TYR A 65 -25.78 -5.38 7.18
CA TYR A 65 -26.96 -4.59 6.81
C TYR A 65 -26.64 -3.15 6.37
N GLY A 66 -25.37 -2.76 6.40
CA GLY A 66 -24.93 -1.42 6.05
C GLY A 66 -24.52 -1.27 4.59
N GLU A 67 -23.93 -0.13 4.29
CA GLU A 67 -23.43 0.20 2.94
C GLU A 67 -22.40 -0.81 2.43
N ILE A 68 -21.54 -1.31 3.33
CA ILE A 68 -20.46 -2.25 3.00
C ILE A 68 -21.06 -3.56 2.45
N GLY A 69 -21.98 -4.19 3.19
CA GLY A 69 -22.64 -5.43 2.74
C GLY A 69 -23.56 -5.26 1.52
N ASN A 70 -23.97 -4.03 1.18
CA ASN A 70 -24.68 -3.77 -0.09
C ASN A 70 -23.72 -3.65 -1.29
N THR A 71 -22.44 -3.42 -1.04
CA THR A 71 -21.43 -3.16 -2.06
C THR A 71 -20.54 -4.39 -2.30
N TYR A 72 -20.26 -5.15 -1.24
CA TYR A 72 -19.40 -6.32 -1.26
C TYR A 72 -20.19 -7.53 -0.82
N ASP A 73 -20.06 -8.60 -1.59
CA ASP A 73 -20.61 -9.91 -1.24
C ASP A 73 -19.53 -10.75 -0.56
N ALA A 74 -19.94 -11.48 0.47
CA ALA A 74 -19.09 -12.48 1.08
C ALA A 74 -19.07 -13.73 0.20
N GLU A 75 -17.92 -14.05 -0.40
CA GLU A 75 -17.76 -15.28 -1.17
C GLU A 75 -17.32 -16.45 -0.29
N CYS A 76 -17.70 -17.67 -0.68
CA CYS A 76 -17.22 -18.92 -0.07
C CYS A 76 -17.43 -19.07 1.45
N LEU A 77 -18.52 -18.53 2.01
CA LEU A 77 -18.85 -18.70 3.43
C LEU A 77 -19.12 -20.17 3.78
N ASP A 78 -18.44 -20.67 4.81
CA ASP A 78 -18.71 -21.99 5.39
C ASP A 78 -19.53 -21.84 6.69
N PHE A 79 -20.79 -22.28 6.62
CA PHE A 79 -21.69 -22.31 7.78
C PHE A 79 -21.78 -23.69 8.43
N THR A 80 -20.91 -24.63 8.05
CA THR A 80 -20.93 -25.98 8.61
C THR A 80 -20.69 -25.94 10.11
N GLY A 81 -21.61 -26.53 10.88
CA GLY A 81 -21.51 -26.59 12.34
C GLY A 81 -21.96 -25.33 13.08
N ILE A 82 -22.46 -24.32 12.35
CA ILE A 82 -23.01 -23.10 12.96
C ILE A 82 -24.41 -23.35 13.52
N THR A 83 -24.59 -23.03 14.81
CA THR A 83 -25.83 -23.32 15.54
C THR A 83 -26.65 -22.10 15.91
N SER A 84 -26.16 -20.88 15.64
CA SER A 84 -26.88 -19.65 15.95
C SER A 84 -26.84 -18.65 14.79
N SER A 85 -27.94 -17.92 14.59
CA SER A 85 -28.03 -16.85 13.59
C SER A 85 -27.01 -15.74 13.86
N ARG A 86 -26.64 -15.54 15.12
CA ARG A 86 -25.62 -14.58 15.51
C ARG A 86 -24.25 -14.97 14.94
N ASP A 87 -23.86 -16.23 15.08
CA ASP A 87 -22.56 -16.71 14.58
C ASP A 87 -22.52 -16.69 13.04
N ALA A 88 -23.66 -16.95 12.39
CA ALA A 88 -23.80 -16.79 10.95
C ALA A 88 -23.55 -15.34 10.50
N VAL A 89 -24.13 -14.34 11.19
CA VAL A 89 -23.89 -12.91 10.91
C VAL A 89 -22.43 -12.51 11.13
N MET A 90 -21.75 -13.08 12.13
CA MET A 90 -20.32 -12.82 12.34
C MET A 90 -19.47 -13.34 11.18
N ILE A 91 -19.76 -14.56 10.69
CA ILE A 91 -19.05 -15.16 9.55
C ILE A 91 -19.30 -14.36 8.28
N GLU A 92 -20.54 -13.98 8.02
CA GLU A 92 -20.92 -13.17 6.87
C GLU A 92 -20.23 -11.80 6.91
N ALA A 93 -20.26 -11.11 8.06
CA ALA A 93 -19.57 -9.85 8.24
C ALA A 93 -18.06 -9.97 8.01
N GLN A 94 -17.43 -11.02 8.52
CA GLN A 94 -16.00 -11.26 8.32
C GLN A 94 -15.68 -11.46 6.83
N GLY A 95 -16.46 -12.28 6.11
CA GLY A 95 -16.24 -12.51 4.68
C GLY A 95 -16.42 -11.24 3.84
N ILE A 96 -17.39 -10.39 4.19
CA ILE A 96 -17.57 -9.07 3.56
C ILE A 96 -16.33 -8.20 3.80
N VAL A 97 -15.84 -8.14 5.05
CA VAL A 97 -14.63 -7.37 5.38
C VAL A 97 -13.41 -7.92 4.65
N ASP A 98 -13.26 -9.24 4.54
CA ASP A 98 -12.15 -9.87 3.82
C ASP A 98 -12.18 -9.52 2.33
N ALA A 99 -13.36 -9.44 1.71
CA ALA A 99 -13.53 -8.98 0.33
C ALA A 99 -13.11 -7.51 0.15
N VAL A 100 -13.57 -6.63 1.05
CA VAL A 100 -13.16 -5.21 1.08
C VAL A 100 -11.65 -5.10 1.29
N LEU A 101 -11.09 -5.92 2.18
CA LEU A 101 -9.68 -5.94 2.52
C LEU A 101 -8.84 -6.31 1.30
N TYR A 102 -9.22 -7.37 0.59
CA TYR A 102 -8.51 -7.83 -0.60
C TYR A 102 -8.53 -6.80 -1.73
N GLU A 103 -9.69 -6.18 -1.99
CA GLU A 103 -9.81 -5.11 -2.99
C GLU A 103 -8.92 -3.92 -2.61
N ALA A 104 -9.02 -3.44 -1.37
CA ALA A 104 -8.27 -2.27 -0.91
C ALA A 104 -6.76 -2.49 -0.89
N ILE A 105 -6.30 -3.69 -0.52
CA ILE A 105 -4.88 -4.07 -0.62
C ILE A 105 -4.43 -4.02 -2.09
N SER A 106 -5.23 -4.59 -2.99
CA SER A 106 -4.89 -4.63 -4.42
C SER A 106 -4.85 -3.23 -5.03
N GLU A 107 -5.84 -2.37 -4.75
CA GLU A 107 -5.85 -0.96 -5.17
C GLU A 107 -4.61 -0.22 -4.64
N THR A 108 -4.31 -0.37 -3.35
CA THR A 108 -3.15 0.30 -2.72
C THR A 108 -1.84 -0.15 -3.34
N ILE A 109 -1.67 -1.46 -3.60
CA ILE A 109 -0.48 -2.00 -4.26
C ILE A 109 -0.32 -1.40 -5.65
N GLU A 110 -1.41 -1.36 -6.43
CA GLU A 110 -1.38 -0.82 -7.79
C GLU A 110 -1.00 0.66 -7.83
N GLU A 111 -1.54 1.47 -6.91
CA GLU A 111 -1.18 2.88 -6.77
C GLU A 111 0.31 3.05 -6.40
N ILE A 112 0.81 2.25 -5.45
CA ILE A 112 2.22 2.29 -5.05
C ILE A 112 3.12 1.85 -6.21
N ALA A 113 2.77 0.77 -6.91
CA ALA A 113 3.54 0.25 -8.04
C ALA A 113 3.61 1.24 -9.19
N GLU A 114 2.50 1.91 -9.51
CA GLU A 114 2.47 2.98 -10.51
C GLU A 114 3.42 4.12 -10.13
N ARG A 115 3.31 4.62 -8.89
CA ARG A 115 4.21 5.68 -8.42
C ARG A 115 5.67 5.25 -8.43
N PHE A 116 5.97 4.03 -8.00
CA PHE A 116 7.33 3.51 -7.98
C PHE A 116 7.91 3.33 -9.38
N THR A 117 7.08 2.93 -10.34
CA THR A 117 7.47 2.85 -11.75
C THR A 117 7.85 4.23 -12.30
N GLU A 118 7.10 5.29 -11.97
CA GLU A 118 7.44 6.67 -12.37
C GLU A 118 8.79 7.12 -11.79
N ILE A 119 9.05 6.81 -10.52
CA ILE A 119 10.31 7.13 -9.86
C ILE A 119 11.46 6.36 -10.50
N CYS A 120 11.27 5.07 -10.79
CA CYS A 120 12.23 4.22 -11.50
C CYS A 120 12.52 4.77 -12.91
N ALA A 121 11.49 5.16 -13.66
CA ALA A 121 11.63 5.78 -14.98
C ALA A 121 12.41 7.10 -14.91
N THR A 122 12.17 7.92 -13.88
CA THR A 122 12.92 9.15 -13.64
C THR A 122 14.40 8.85 -13.36
N ALA A 123 14.68 7.88 -12.49
CA ALA A 123 16.05 7.47 -12.17
C ALA A 123 16.79 6.92 -13.39
N ASN A 124 16.14 6.07 -14.20
CA ASN A 124 16.67 5.57 -15.47
C ASN A 124 16.96 6.70 -16.46
N GLY A 125 16.05 7.67 -16.60
CA GLY A 125 16.23 8.85 -17.45
C GLY A 125 17.44 9.70 -17.05
N LEU A 126 17.84 9.62 -15.79
CA LEU A 126 19.03 10.27 -15.22
C LEU A 126 20.28 9.36 -15.24
N GLY A 127 20.19 8.18 -15.84
CA GLY A 127 21.30 7.24 -16.00
C GLY A 127 21.54 6.29 -14.82
N TYR A 128 20.58 6.16 -13.91
CA TYR A 128 20.64 5.19 -12.81
C TYR A 128 19.92 3.89 -13.16
N SER A 129 20.61 2.76 -13.09
CA SER A 129 20.03 1.42 -13.25
C SER A 129 20.22 0.53 -12.02
N GLY A 130 20.48 1.15 -10.86
CA GLY A 130 20.79 0.44 -9.62
C GLY A 130 19.56 0.05 -8.79
N LYS A 131 19.84 -0.42 -7.58
CA LYS A 131 18.83 -0.75 -6.57
C LYS A 131 18.32 0.50 -5.88
N MET A 132 17.02 0.63 -5.78
CA MET A 132 16.35 1.68 -5.02
C MET A 132 15.99 1.18 -3.63
N SER A 133 15.90 2.10 -2.68
CA SER A 133 15.57 1.83 -1.27
C SER A 133 14.21 2.43 -0.93
N ALA A 134 13.32 1.60 -0.38
CA ALA A 134 12.02 2.03 0.15
C ALA A 134 12.11 2.32 1.66
N SER A 135 11.42 3.37 2.14
CA SER A 135 11.37 3.75 3.56
C SER A 135 10.09 4.52 3.92
N THR A 136 9.61 4.44 5.16
CA THR A 136 8.47 5.27 5.63
C THR A 136 8.83 6.73 5.94
N GLY A 137 9.85 7.25 5.29
CA GLY A 137 10.32 8.61 5.50
C GLY A 137 11.23 9.03 4.36
N ASP A 138 11.22 10.33 4.09
CA ASP A 138 12.09 10.91 3.08
C ASP A 138 13.55 10.91 3.56
N ASN A 139 14.38 10.08 2.93
CA ASN A 139 15.81 9.96 3.24
C ASN A 139 16.61 11.23 2.91
N TYR A 140 16.06 12.11 2.06
CA TYR A 140 16.74 13.29 1.54
C TYR A 140 15.96 14.59 1.79
N GLY A 141 14.88 14.56 2.57
CA GLY A 141 14.05 15.73 2.88
C GLY A 141 14.79 16.84 3.64
N TRP A 142 16.00 16.57 4.13
CA TRP A 142 16.89 17.56 4.74
C TRP A 142 17.69 18.37 3.70
N ASN A 143 17.76 17.95 2.43
CA ASN A 143 18.52 18.60 1.37
C ASN A 143 17.60 19.26 0.35
N SER A 144 17.97 20.44 -0.16
CA SER A 144 17.23 21.08 -1.24
C SER A 144 17.33 20.25 -2.52
N HIS A 145 16.19 19.91 -3.11
CA HIS A 145 16.16 19.33 -4.46
C HIS A 145 16.46 20.43 -5.49
N ALA A 146 17.05 20.03 -6.61
CA ALA A 146 17.35 20.92 -7.72
C ALA A 146 16.10 21.20 -8.56
N TYR A 147 15.27 20.19 -8.76
CA TYR A 147 13.95 20.30 -9.35
C TYR A 147 13.06 19.15 -8.88
N GLU A 148 11.77 19.29 -9.16
CA GLU A 148 10.72 18.32 -8.92
C GLU A 148 10.01 18.05 -10.25
N THR A 149 9.71 16.78 -10.56
CA THR A 149 8.91 16.43 -11.75
C THR A 149 7.44 16.81 -11.55
N GLU A 150 6.63 16.80 -12.61
CA GLU A 150 5.19 17.12 -12.49
C GLU A 150 4.45 16.12 -11.57
N GLU A 151 4.95 14.90 -11.50
CA GLU A 151 4.44 13.79 -10.68
C GLU A 151 4.97 13.85 -9.22
N GLY A 152 5.78 14.85 -8.88
CA GLY A 152 6.28 15.05 -7.52
C GLY A 152 7.52 14.21 -7.18
N THR A 153 8.35 13.87 -8.17
CA THR A 153 9.64 13.20 -7.94
C THR A 153 10.73 14.25 -7.76
N CYS A 154 11.33 14.29 -6.57
CA CYS A 154 12.42 15.20 -6.20
C CYS A 154 13.76 14.70 -6.73
N VAL A 155 14.50 15.56 -7.42
CA VAL A 155 15.86 15.26 -7.91
C VAL A 155 16.87 16.12 -7.17
N HIS A 156 17.80 15.48 -6.47
CA HIS A 156 18.76 16.15 -5.60
C HIS A 156 20.14 16.22 -6.25
N LEU A 157 20.78 17.38 -6.09
CA LEU A 157 22.20 17.59 -6.41
C LEU A 157 23.05 17.53 -5.14
N ASN A 158 24.36 17.41 -5.32
CA ASN A 158 25.33 17.50 -4.25
C ASN A 158 25.32 18.92 -3.64
N LEU A 159 25.97 19.10 -2.49
CA LEU A 159 26.00 20.40 -1.79
C LEU A 159 26.61 21.54 -2.63
N GLU A 160 27.35 21.21 -3.68
CA GLU A 160 27.98 22.14 -4.61
C GLU A 160 27.04 22.49 -5.81
N GLY A 161 25.92 21.78 -5.97
CA GLY A 161 24.96 21.97 -7.07
C GLY A 161 25.45 21.46 -8.42
N GLU A 162 26.47 20.60 -8.43
CA GLU A 162 27.21 20.20 -9.64
C GLU A 162 26.86 18.78 -10.10
N ASN A 163 26.60 17.86 -9.17
CA ASN A 163 26.41 16.43 -9.48
C ASN A 163 25.10 15.87 -8.91
N LEU A 164 24.44 15.04 -9.70
CA LEU A 164 23.27 14.28 -9.29
C LEU A 164 23.62 13.36 -8.11
N THR A 165 22.86 13.47 -7.02
CA THR A 165 23.14 12.74 -5.77
C THR A 165 22.03 11.77 -5.41
N ALA A 166 20.77 12.15 -5.65
CA ALA A 166 19.65 11.26 -5.36
C ALA A 166 18.40 11.60 -6.17
N VAL A 167 17.52 10.61 -6.28
CA VAL A 167 16.13 10.75 -6.74
C VAL A 167 15.22 10.20 -5.65
N VAL A 168 14.17 10.93 -5.29
CA VAL A 168 13.20 10.50 -4.28
C VAL A 168 11.79 10.83 -4.72
N GLY A 169 10.87 9.90 -4.56
CA GLY A 169 9.44 10.17 -4.63
C GLY A 169 8.71 9.36 -3.58
N GLY A 170 7.48 9.72 -3.26
CA GLY A 170 6.70 8.99 -2.27
C GLY A 170 5.21 9.00 -2.52
N ILE A 171 4.54 8.07 -1.85
CA ILE A 171 3.09 7.85 -1.84
C ILE A 171 2.72 7.17 -0.52
N ASN A 172 1.60 7.56 0.10
CA ASN A 172 1.08 6.92 1.32
C ASN A 172 2.11 6.78 2.45
N SER A 173 2.97 7.79 2.65
CA SER A 173 4.09 7.83 3.60
C SER A 173 5.23 6.84 3.31
N LEU A 174 5.22 6.16 2.17
CA LEU A 174 6.29 5.32 1.66
C LEU A 174 7.07 6.10 0.60
N TYR A 175 8.39 6.09 0.71
CA TYR A 175 9.30 6.80 -0.18
C TYR A 175 10.22 5.81 -0.85
N LEU A 176 10.39 5.94 -2.16
CA LEU A 176 11.39 5.22 -2.93
C LEU A 176 12.53 6.18 -3.27
N SER A 177 13.76 5.75 -3.04
CA SER A 177 14.94 6.58 -3.22
C SER A 177 16.09 5.85 -3.91
N ALA A 178 16.78 6.54 -4.81
CA ALA A 178 18.04 6.11 -5.42
C ALA A 178 19.14 7.07 -4.99
N CYS A 179 20.29 6.52 -4.58
CA CYS A 179 21.51 7.30 -4.29
C CYS A 179 22.56 7.01 -5.37
N PHE A 180 23.22 8.05 -5.84
CA PHE A 180 24.29 7.98 -6.84
C PHE A 180 25.64 7.97 -6.11
N THR A 181 26.40 6.89 -6.28
CA THR A 181 27.77 6.73 -5.73
C THR A 181 28.82 7.17 -6.72
#